data_AF-A0A3D3R1Z2-F1
#
_entry.id   AF-A0A3D3R1Z2-F1
#
_cell.length_a   1.000
_cell.length_b   1.000
_cell.length_c   1.000
_cell.angle_alpha   90.00
_cell.angle_beta   90.00
_cell.angle_gamma   90.00
#
_symmetry.space_group_name_H-M   'P 1'
#
loop_
_entity.id
_entity.type
_entity.pdbx_description
1 polymer ?
#
loop_
_entity_poly.entity_id
_entity_poly.type
_entity_poly.pdbx_seq_one_letter_code
_entity_poly.pdbx_strand_id
1 'polypeptide(L)'
;MATQARSSANRIDWWLWISKILPNPAAPELQAKLLDRRLGKPNRCVVEGNRAYLPMVEGDGIAVVDLSNPAQPAFLTAYHDSELLHKTYGVAVRGPLLYVASREGNSLIILNREALERK
;
A
#
# COMPACT_ATOMS: atom_id res chain seq x y z
N MET A 1 46.99 48.00 21.25
CA MET A 1 47.73 46.78 20.85
C MET A 1 47.37 45.71 21.87
N ALA A 2 46.95 44.48 21.58
CA ALA A 2 46.86 43.75 20.32
C ALA A 2 45.66 42.78 20.36
N THR A 3 45.18 42.50 19.16
CA THR A 3 44.11 41.64 18.67
C THR A 3 44.25 40.17 19.10
N GLN A 4 43.14 39.47 19.34
CA GLN A 4 42.89 38.22 18.59
C GLN A 4 41.43 37.78 18.61
N ALA A 5 40.86 37.71 17.40
CA ALA A 5 39.61 37.05 17.08
C ALA A 5 39.81 35.51 17.03
N ARG A 6 38.81 34.75 17.48
CA ARG A 6 38.57 33.35 17.07
C ARG A 6 37.06 33.15 16.93
N SER A 7 36.54 33.39 15.73
CA SER A 7 36.21 32.37 14.72
C SER A 7 34.85 31.71 14.99
N SER A 8 33.86 32.20 14.25
CA SER A 8 32.56 31.57 14.00
C SER A 8 32.76 30.14 13.50
N ALA A 9 32.65 29.16 14.39
CA ALA A 9 32.53 27.77 13.98
C ALA A 9 31.07 27.54 13.57
N ASN A 10 30.84 27.35 12.27
CA ASN A 10 29.63 26.75 11.70
C ASN A 10 29.33 25.47 12.46
N ARG A 11 28.44 25.55 13.47
CA ARG A 11 27.92 24.37 14.13
C ARG A 11 26.97 23.74 13.13
N ILE A 12 27.43 22.69 12.45
CA ILE A 12 26.55 21.83 11.67
C ILE A 12 25.59 21.24 12.69
N ASP A 13 24.36 21.75 12.69
CA ASP A 13 23.33 21.27 13.58
C ASP A 13 22.76 19.98 12.98
N TRP A 14 23.47 18.89 13.27
CA TRP A 14 23.15 17.55 12.84
C TRP A 14 21.71 17.17 13.22
N TRP A 15 21.15 17.73 14.29
CA TRP A 15 19.78 17.49 14.70
C TRP A 15 18.74 18.16 13.80
N LEU A 16 19.00 19.38 13.33
CA LEU A 16 18.18 20.07 12.33
C LEU A 16 18.22 19.37 10.96
N TRP A 17 19.35 18.75 10.61
CA TRP A 17 19.43 17.92 9.40
C TRP A 17 18.66 16.60 9.58
N ILE A 18 18.92 15.84 10.66
CA ILE A 18 18.27 14.54 10.94
C ILE A 18 16.74 14.66 11.04
N SER A 19 16.23 15.71 11.68
CA SER A 19 14.78 15.95 11.80
C SER A 19 14.07 16.28 10.48
N LYS A 20 14.80 16.70 9.43
CA LYS A 20 14.23 16.96 8.10
C LYS A 20 14.24 15.74 7.18
N ILE A 21 15.12 14.75 7.43
CA ILE A 21 15.24 13.53 6.61
C ILE A 21 14.46 12.34 7.16
N LEU A 22 14.13 12.34 8.46
CA LEU A 22 13.20 11.36 9.01
C LEU A 22 11.76 11.80 8.73
N PRO A 23 10.90 10.92 8.18
CA PRO A 23 9.48 11.22 7.98
C PRO A 23 8.88 11.70 9.30
N ASN A 24 8.23 12.87 9.28
CA ASN A 24 7.59 13.41 10.47
C ASN A 24 6.28 12.63 10.75
N PRO A 25 6.20 11.80 11.80
CA PRO A 25 4.97 11.05 12.09
C PRO A 25 3.80 11.97 12.45
N ALA A 26 4.06 13.24 12.79
CA ALA A 26 3.04 14.23 13.10
C ALA A 26 2.51 14.99 11.86
N ALA A 27 3.11 14.80 10.68
CA ALA A 27 2.70 15.44 9.43
C ALA A 27 2.80 14.44 8.26
N PRO A 28 1.77 13.62 8.01
CA PRO A 28 1.79 12.66 6.90
C PRO A 28 1.84 13.37 5.55
N GLU A 29 2.69 12.90 4.65
CA GLU A 29 2.79 13.40 3.27
C GLU A 29 2.26 12.37 2.26
N LEU A 30 1.57 12.85 1.22
CA LEU A 30 1.11 12.01 0.12
C LEU A 30 2.30 11.64 -0.79
N GLN A 31 2.81 10.42 -0.68
CA GLN A 31 3.96 9.96 -1.47
C GLN A 31 3.60 9.52 -2.89
N ALA A 32 2.45 8.85 -3.07
CA ALA A 32 2.00 8.36 -4.37
C ALA A 32 0.48 8.19 -4.39
N LYS A 33 -0.09 8.08 -5.59
CA LYS A 33 -1.50 7.75 -5.80
C LYS A 33 -1.67 6.82 -7.00
N LEU A 34 -2.59 5.87 -6.88
CA LEU A 34 -3.11 5.08 -7.99
C LEU A 34 -4.60 5.37 -8.12
N LEU A 35 -5.01 5.97 -9.24
CA LEU A 35 -6.41 6.19 -9.59
C LEU A 35 -6.76 5.27 -10.75
N ASP A 36 -7.47 4.19 -10.47
CA ASP A 36 -7.84 3.20 -11.48
C ASP A 36 -9.23 2.65 -11.21
N ARG A 37 -10.12 2.77 -12.20
CA ARG A 37 -11.51 2.27 -12.12
C ARG A 37 -11.59 0.76 -11.88
N ARG A 38 -10.57 0.01 -12.29
CA ARG A 38 -10.48 -1.44 -12.12
C ARG A 38 -10.32 -1.85 -10.65
N LEU A 39 -10.02 -0.90 -9.75
CA LEU A 39 -9.99 -1.17 -8.31
C LEU A 39 -11.39 -1.36 -7.70
N GLY A 40 -12.46 -1.08 -8.46
CA GLY A 40 -13.83 -1.45 -8.10
C GLY A 40 -14.28 -0.96 -6.73
N LYS A 41 -14.02 0.32 -6.40
CA LYS A 41 -14.29 0.94 -5.09
C LYS A 41 -13.71 0.11 -3.92
N PRO A 42 -12.37 0.11 -3.75
CA PRO A 42 -11.73 -0.72 -2.73
C PRO A 42 -12.13 -0.28 -1.32
N ASN A 43 -12.43 -1.24 -0.42
CA ASN A 43 -12.88 -0.95 0.95
C ASN A 43 -11.84 -1.27 2.04
N ARG A 44 -11.01 -2.27 1.79
CA ARG A 44 -9.93 -2.73 2.66
C ARG A 44 -8.68 -2.95 1.82
N CYS A 45 -7.55 -3.10 2.49
CA CYS A 45 -6.31 -3.53 1.87
C CYS A 45 -5.56 -4.48 2.79
N VAL A 46 -4.81 -5.39 2.20
CA VAL A 46 -3.69 -6.07 2.86
C VAL A 46 -2.49 -5.98 1.94
N VAL A 47 -1.31 -5.77 2.52
CA VAL A 47 -0.04 -5.65 1.80
C VAL A 47 0.86 -6.78 2.24
N GLU A 48 1.40 -7.53 1.28
CA GLU A 48 2.37 -8.60 1.50
C GLU A 48 3.51 -8.45 0.48
N GLY A 49 4.71 -8.12 0.96
CA GLY A 49 5.83 -7.76 0.09
C GLY A 49 5.50 -6.58 -0.83
N ASN A 50 5.71 -6.76 -2.14
CA ASN A 50 5.48 -5.73 -3.16
C ASN A 50 4.08 -5.80 -3.77
N ARG A 51 3.09 -6.33 -3.04
CA ARG A 51 1.72 -6.53 -3.55
C ARG A 51 0.70 -6.02 -2.54
N ALA A 52 -0.29 -5.30 -3.04
CA ALA A 52 -1.50 -5.00 -2.28
C ALA A 52 -2.69 -5.74 -2.88
N TYR A 53 -3.54 -6.29 -2.01
CA TYR A 53 -4.78 -6.97 -2.40
C TYR A 53 -5.96 -6.17 -1.86
N LEU A 54 -6.89 -5.85 -2.75
CA LEU A 54 -7.96 -4.88 -2.53
C LEU A 54 -9.30 -5.52 -2.86
N PRO A 55 -10.10 -5.90 -1.85
CA PRO A 55 -11.51 -6.26 -2.04
C PRO A 55 -12.26 -5.15 -2.77
N MET A 56 -12.95 -5.52 -3.84
CA MET A 56 -13.74 -4.63 -4.69
C MET A 56 -15.21 -4.67 -4.29
N VAL A 57 -15.72 -3.56 -3.78
CA VAL A 57 -17.15 -3.41 -3.46
C VAL A 57 -17.99 -3.38 -4.74
N GLU A 58 -17.47 -2.78 -5.80
CA GLU A 58 -18.09 -2.66 -7.11
C GLU A 58 -17.19 -3.27 -8.18
N GLY A 59 -17.01 -4.59 -8.10
CA GLY A 59 -16.26 -5.34 -9.09
C GLY A 59 -16.31 -6.86 -8.92
N ASP A 60 -17.06 -7.37 -7.94
CA ASP A 60 -17.25 -8.79 -7.67
C ASP A 60 -15.93 -9.58 -7.59
N GLY A 61 -15.00 -9.10 -6.77
CA GLY A 61 -13.66 -9.66 -6.81
C GLY A 61 -12.64 -9.03 -5.87
N ILE A 62 -11.38 -9.31 -6.18
CA ILE A 62 -10.21 -8.75 -5.51
C ILE A 62 -9.19 -8.26 -6.55
N ALA A 63 -8.81 -6.99 -6.46
CA ALA A 63 -7.75 -6.41 -7.27
C ALA A 63 -6.38 -6.64 -6.62
N VAL A 64 -5.36 -6.80 -7.45
CA VAL A 64 -3.95 -6.87 -7.05
C VAL A 64 -3.23 -5.66 -7.63
N VAL A 65 -2.51 -4.96 -6.79
CA VAL A 65 -1.69 -3.80 -7.15
C VAL A 65 -0.23 -4.15 -6.95
N ASP A 66 0.58 -3.85 -7.96
CA ASP A 66 2.04 -3.89 -7.87
C ASP A 66 2.53 -2.65 -7.12
N LEU A 67 3.31 -2.90 -6.06
CA LEU A 67 3.99 -1.90 -5.23
C LEU A 67 5.52 -2.03 -5.32
N SER A 68 6.04 -2.70 -6.35
CA SER A 68 7.49 -2.87 -6.58
C SER A 68 8.23 -1.53 -6.65
N ASN A 69 7.59 -0.51 -7.22
CA ASN A 69 7.97 0.89 -7.09
C ASN A 69 6.92 1.64 -6.25
N PRO A 70 7.18 1.94 -4.96
CA PRO A 70 6.20 2.60 -4.10
C PRO A 70 5.89 4.04 -4.52
N ALA A 71 6.76 4.69 -5.31
CA ALA A 71 6.48 6.00 -5.89
C ALA A 71 5.56 5.92 -7.12
N GLN A 72 5.40 4.73 -7.71
CA GLN A 72 4.59 4.49 -8.91
C GLN A 72 3.82 3.16 -8.79
N PRO A 73 2.85 3.07 -7.86
CA PRO A 73 2.00 1.89 -7.74
C PRO A 73 1.17 1.68 -9.02
N ALA A 74 0.96 0.42 -9.40
CA ALA A 74 0.26 0.07 -10.63
C ALA A 74 -0.76 -1.05 -10.42
N PHE A 75 -1.92 -0.97 -11.07
CA PHE A 75 -2.84 -2.11 -11.15
C PHE A 75 -2.12 -3.27 -11.86
N LEU A 76 -2.06 -4.43 -11.20
CA LEU A 76 -1.45 -5.64 -11.76
C LEU A 76 -2.51 -6.52 -12.41
N THR A 77 -3.47 -6.99 -11.61
CA THR A 77 -4.52 -7.90 -12.07
C THR A 77 -5.75 -7.83 -11.17
N ALA A 78 -6.77 -8.60 -11.52
CA ALA A 78 -7.91 -8.87 -10.64
C ALA A 78 -8.39 -10.31 -10.81
N TYR A 79 -8.95 -10.85 -9.73
CA TYR A 79 -9.74 -12.07 -9.76
C TYR A 79 -11.20 -11.71 -9.51
N HIS A 80 -12.08 -12.19 -10.39
CA HIS A 80 -13.51 -11.92 -10.34
C HIS A 80 -14.29 -13.23 -10.22
N ASP A 81 -15.34 -13.19 -9.42
CA ASP A 81 -16.32 -14.26 -9.32
C ASP A 81 -17.67 -13.63 -8.92
N SER A 82 -18.59 -13.52 -9.86
CA SER A 82 -19.89 -12.87 -9.64
C SER A 82 -20.85 -13.69 -8.77
N GLU A 83 -20.58 -14.98 -8.56
CA GLU A 83 -21.38 -15.84 -7.69
C GLU A 83 -20.89 -15.73 -6.23
N LEU A 84 -19.58 -15.82 -6.03
CA LEU A 84 -18.98 -15.91 -4.70
C LEU A 84 -18.55 -14.54 -4.16
N LEU A 85 -18.13 -13.59 -5.00
CA LEU A 85 -17.42 -12.38 -4.55
C LEU A 85 -18.25 -11.10 -4.65
N HIS A 86 -19.57 -11.15 -4.54
CA HIS A 86 -20.40 -9.95 -4.60
C HIS A 86 -20.20 -9.04 -3.36
N LYS A 87 -19.76 -7.79 -3.58
CA LYS A 87 -19.34 -6.84 -2.54
C LYS A 87 -18.34 -7.44 -1.55
N THR A 88 -17.09 -7.60 -1.95
CA THR A 88 -16.03 -8.09 -1.05
C THR A 88 -15.58 -7.03 -0.07
N TYR A 89 -15.40 -7.42 1.19
CA TYR A 89 -14.97 -6.52 2.27
C TYR A 89 -13.78 -7.07 3.04
N GLY A 90 -13.76 -8.37 3.32
CA GLY A 90 -12.70 -8.99 4.13
C GLY A 90 -11.55 -9.46 3.25
N VAL A 91 -10.33 -9.17 3.69
CA VAL A 91 -9.12 -9.77 3.13
C VAL A 91 -8.11 -10.08 4.23
N ALA A 92 -7.45 -11.24 4.14
CA ALA A 92 -6.32 -11.59 4.99
C ALA A 92 -5.32 -12.46 4.22
N VAL A 93 -4.06 -12.46 4.64
CA VAL A 93 -2.98 -13.28 4.05
C VAL A 93 -2.39 -14.20 5.11
N ARG A 94 -2.09 -15.45 4.73
CA ARG A 94 -1.28 -16.38 5.52
C ARG A 94 -0.39 -17.20 4.59
N GLY A 95 0.89 -16.84 4.50
CA GLY A 95 1.82 -17.47 3.56
C GLY A 95 1.34 -17.27 2.11
N PRO A 96 1.17 -18.34 1.31
CA PRO A 96 0.69 -18.23 -0.07
C PRO A 96 -0.84 -18.06 -0.18
N LEU A 97 -1.57 -18.11 0.94
CA LEU A 97 -3.03 -18.10 0.95
C LEU A 97 -3.58 -16.68 1.14
N LEU A 98 -4.51 -16.29 0.28
CA LEU A 98 -5.31 -15.08 0.35
C LEU A 98 -6.76 -15.45 0.66
N TYR A 99 -7.25 -15.00 1.81
CA TYR A 99 -8.61 -15.23 2.27
C TYR A 99 -9.45 -14.02 1.91
N VAL A 100 -10.57 -14.22 1.20
CA VAL A 100 -11.44 -13.13 0.76
C VAL A 100 -12.87 -13.41 1.19
N ALA A 101 -13.44 -12.50 1.98
CA ALA A 101 -14.80 -12.61 2.46
C ALA A 101 -15.73 -11.63 1.73
N SER A 102 -16.85 -12.16 1.25
CA SER A 102 -17.87 -11.45 0.52
C SER A 102 -19.13 -11.29 1.37
N ARG A 103 -19.64 -10.05 1.44
CA ARG A 103 -20.83 -9.76 2.24
C ARG A 103 -22.10 -10.24 1.56
N GLU A 104 -22.25 -10.00 0.26
CA GLU A 104 -23.48 -10.34 -0.46
C GLU A 104 -23.40 -11.67 -1.19
N GLY A 105 -22.19 -12.16 -1.49
CA GLY A 105 -21.96 -13.54 -1.90
C GLY A 105 -22.04 -14.56 -0.76
N ASN A 106 -22.18 -14.11 0.49
CA ASN A 106 -22.21 -14.96 1.69
C ASN A 106 -21.08 -16.00 1.72
N SER A 107 -19.88 -15.60 1.29
CA SER A 107 -18.78 -16.54 1.03
C SER A 107 -17.47 -16.12 1.71
N LEU A 108 -16.64 -17.13 1.97
CA LEU A 108 -15.21 -16.99 2.19
C LEU A 108 -14.52 -17.89 1.17
N ILE A 109 -13.70 -17.31 0.31
CA ILE A 109 -12.86 -18.08 -0.61
C ILE A 109 -11.39 -18.00 -0.18
N ILE A 110 -10.61 -18.98 -0.63
CA ILE A 110 -9.18 -19.04 -0.40
C ILE A 110 -8.50 -19.16 -1.76
N LEU A 111 -7.67 -18.18 -2.10
CA LEU A 111 -6.90 -18.12 -3.34
C LEU A 111 -5.42 -18.35 -3.04
N ASN A 112 -4.68 -18.94 -3.98
CA ASN A 112 -3.22 -18.87 -3.97
C ASN A 112 -2.79 -17.49 -4.51
N ARG A 113 -2.24 -16.63 -3.66
CA ARG A 113 -1.84 -15.27 -4.03
C ARG A 113 -0.77 -15.24 -5.11
N GLU A 114 0.16 -16.19 -5.08
CA GLU A 114 1.24 -16.26 -6.07
C GLU A 114 0.71 -16.54 -7.48
N ALA A 115 -0.44 -17.21 -7.60
CA ALA A 115 -1.07 -17.45 -8.90
C ALA A 115 -1.68 -16.17 -9.49
N LEU A 116 -2.07 -15.21 -8.64
CA LEU A 116 -2.55 -13.89 -9.06
C LEU A 116 -1.38 -12.98 -9.47
N GLU A 117 -0.22 -13.15 -8.83
CA GLU A 117 0.95 -12.27 -9.04
C GLU A 117 1.75 -12.55 -10.31
N ARG A 118 1.57 -13.73 -10.92
CA ARG A 118 2.29 -14.19 -12.12
C ARG A 118 1.60 -13.82 -13.44
N LYS A 119 0.47 -13.11 -13.39
CA LYS A 119 -0.34 -12.76 -14.57
C LYS A 119 0.10 -11.46 -15.22
#